data_AF-A0A1W2CPU9-F1
#
_entry.id   AF-A0A1W2CPU9-F1
#
_cell.length_a   1.000
_cell.length_b   1.000
_cell.length_c   1.000
_cell.angle_alpha   90.00
_cell.angle_beta   90.00
_cell.angle_gamma   90.00
#
_symmetry.space_group_name_H-M   'P 1'
#
loop_
_entity.id
_entity.type
_entity.pdbx_description
1 polymer ?
#
loop_
_entity_poly.entity_id
_entity_poly.type
_entity_poly.pdbx_seq_one_letter_code
_entity_poly.pdbx_strand_id
1 'polypeptide(L)'
;MKTSHYIYKNIKSSWFCIGLLAILGACNSPFERMIPEREYTDSANVAFSKPKVLYIIVDGARGTSVRNAQASNINSLLPASIYTWNGLSDIDASTNAANYASMLTGVKALKHGVKSDDFSGNHLADFPVLFKRIKETDPTLRTVVFTSSPLLKSNLCDGTTLSTQLSDDIAVKSAVVNDLEKEASSVVVAQFSGIDEAGKSSGYDLSFPAYKAAILKFDGYVGEMLTALKKRPNYKSEKWLVVISSSKGGTFTLPASENDNTIFSKPEFNTFTIFYNAGYSTRILSKPYLGSSFPGTFLKFTGNLRALNPAGDNSIYNFGDSEFTIELKVKKNALNFTWPSLIGKRKDWVHGEIGWNIFLENAYWVLNARGVKSGAQQIKGADMPAGTWNSIAVVCYYKAGKRYIRTFTNGKFNNEADITALGVLDNNFPLTLGKFPSNGSMDGYISDVKIWKAAFSDEKMAQFSCDTYVDPGHPYYDYLISYWPMLDGAGNSIKDEGIAKNNLTVQDGTVTWGKLSDLLCSPPATNLALLVPGAIDIPAQIYSWLRIPRQESWLLDGRVWQDQ
;
A
#
# COMPACT_ATOMS: atom_id res chain seq x y z
N MET A 1 39.84 46.39 -69.49
CA MET A 1 40.21 45.25 -70.34
C MET A 1 39.32 44.08 -69.92
N LYS A 2 38.27 43.67 -70.67
CA LYS A 2 38.34 42.76 -71.84
C LYS A 2 39.45 41.72 -71.63
N THR A 3 39.27 40.42 -71.58
CA THR A 3 38.30 39.47 -72.17
C THR A 3 38.81 38.09 -71.70
N SER A 4 37.98 37.25 -71.08
CA SER A 4 37.49 35.95 -71.61
C SER A 4 38.49 35.12 -72.45
N HIS A 5 38.70 33.86 -72.06
CA HIS A 5 38.65 32.59 -72.85
C HIS A 5 39.24 31.43 -72.00
N TYR A 6 38.89 30.14 -72.02
CA TYR A 6 37.94 29.23 -72.72
C TYR A 6 37.91 27.90 -71.90
N ILE A 7 36.75 27.34 -71.52
CA ILE A 7 36.10 26.11 -72.08
C ILE A 7 36.94 24.82 -71.95
N TYR A 8 36.70 23.96 -70.95
CA TYR A 8 35.75 22.81 -70.85
C TYR A 8 36.07 21.56 -71.72
N LYS A 9 36.28 20.42 -71.03
CA LYS A 9 35.88 19.06 -71.45
C LYS A 9 35.70 18.23 -70.17
N ASN A 10 34.45 17.83 -69.85
CA ASN A 10 33.81 16.54 -70.19
C ASN A 10 34.04 15.52 -69.06
N ILE A 11 33.08 14.80 -68.44
CA ILE A 11 31.74 14.30 -68.81
C ILE A 11 31.01 13.94 -67.48
N LYS A 12 29.87 14.60 -67.17
CA LYS A 12 28.47 14.11 -67.07
C LYS A 12 28.17 13.00 -66.04
N SER A 13 27.03 12.96 -65.33
CA SER A 13 25.91 13.89 -65.01
C SER A 13 24.82 13.08 -64.30
N SER A 14 24.26 13.61 -63.21
CA SER A 14 22.89 13.42 -62.63
C SER A 14 22.39 12.00 -62.32
N TRP A 15 21.73 11.73 -61.20
CA TRP A 15 20.80 12.55 -60.41
C TRP A 15 20.62 11.88 -59.03
N PHE A 16 20.48 12.66 -57.95
CA PHE A 16 19.27 12.79 -57.10
C PHE A 16 19.59 13.17 -55.63
N CYS A 17 18.74 14.04 -55.08
CA CYS A 17 18.51 14.38 -53.67
C CYS A 17 19.38 15.43 -52.93
N ILE A 18 18.76 16.62 -52.88
CA ILE A 18 18.90 17.74 -51.94
C ILE A 18 18.54 17.31 -50.50
N GLY A 19 19.29 17.80 -49.50
CA GLY A 19 18.82 17.87 -48.12
C GLY A 19 19.94 17.92 -47.07
N LEU A 20 19.88 18.94 -46.20
CA LEU A 20 20.72 19.19 -45.02
C LEU A 20 22.11 19.80 -45.25
N LEU A 21 22.25 21.09 -44.93
CA LEU A 21 23.20 21.63 -43.93
C LEU A 21 23.19 23.17 -43.98
N ALA A 22 22.51 23.83 -43.04
CA ALA A 22 22.68 25.27 -42.81
C ALA A 22 22.11 25.68 -41.44
N ILE A 23 22.82 25.44 -40.32
CA ILE A 23 22.60 26.19 -39.07
C ILE A 23 23.90 26.24 -38.25
N LEU A 24 24.66 27.34 -38.34
CA LEU A 24 25.52 27.83 -37.24
C LEU A 24 25.74 29.35 -37.41
N GLY A 25 25.25 30.13 -36.43
CA GLY A 25 25.71 31.51 -36.19
C GLY A 25 24.60 32.57 -36.13
N ALA A 26 24.15 32.90 -34.91
CA ALA A 26 23.85 34.26 -34.40
C ALA A 26 22.75 34.24 -33.31
N CYS A 27 23.07 34.75 -32.11
CA CYS A 27 22.32 35.80 -31.39
C CYS A 27 22.68 35.81 -29.90
N ASN A 28 23.42 36.84 -29.50
CA ASN A 28 23.56 37.32 -28.13
C ASN A 28 22.55 38.48 -27.97
N SER A 29 21.50 38.32 -27.15
CA SER A 29 20.64 39.43 -26.69
C SER A 29 19.93 39.01 -25.39
N PRO A 30 19.81 39.93 -24.40
CA PRO A 30 19.18 39.63 -23.11
C PRO A 30 17.67 39.46 -23.27
N PHE A 31 17.10 38.48 -22.57
CA PHE A 31 15.66 38.21 -22.56
C PHE A 31 14.91 39.27 -21.75
N GLU A 32 14.35 40.28 -22.43
CA GLU A 32 13.20 41.03 -21.90
C GLU A 32 11.92 40.26 -22.23
N ARG A 33 11.18 39.86 -21.19
CA ARG A 33 9.74 39.60 -21.27
C ARG A 33 9.05 40.31 -20.11
N MET A 34 8.97 41.63 -20.21
CA MET A 34 7.92 42.37 -19.50
C MET A 34 6.59 42.09 -20.19
N ILE A 35 5.58 41.68 -19.42
CA ILE A 35 4.20 41.55 -19.88
C ILE A 35 3.69 42.98 -20.17
N PRO A 36 3.04 43.27 -21.31
CA PRO A 36 2.49 44.60 -21.53
C PRO A 36 1.36 44.86 -20.53
N GLU A 37 1.40 46.01 -19.85
CA GLU A 37 0.27 46.50 -19.05
C GLU A 37 -0.93 46.69 -19.98
N ARG A 38 -1.92 45.79 -19.86
CA ARG A 38 -3.28 46.09 -20.27
C ARG A 38 -3.99 46.65 -19.04
N GLU A 39 -4.50 47.87 -19.16
CA GLU A 39 -5.55 48.36 -18.26
C GLU A 39 -6.76 47.43 -18.41
N TYR A 40 -6.89 46.47 -17.48
CA TYR A 40 -8.14 45.78 -17.26
C TYR A 40 -9.00 46.71 -16.39
N THR A 41 -9.97 47.38 -16.98
CA THR A 41 -11.15 47.82 -16.23
C THR A 41 -11.89 46.56 -15.78
N ASP A 42 -11.59 46.14 -14.55
CA ASP A 42 -12.15 44.95 -13.92
C ASP A 42 -13.59 45.24 -13.50
N SER A 43 -14.51 45.23 -14.48
CA SER A 43 -15.94 45.08 -14.22
C SER A 43 -16.29 43.60 -14.26
N ALA A 44 -15.63 42.78 -13.44
CA ALA A 44 -15.99 41.39 -13.21
C ALA A 44 -16.69 41.28 -11.86
N ASN A 45 -18.03 41.36 -11.89
CA ASN A 45 -18.89 40.89 -10.82
C ASN A 45 -18.81 39.34 -10.76
N VAL A 46 -17.61 38.78 -10.51
CA VAL A 46 -17.45 37.37 -10.16
C VAL A 46 -17.99 37.25 -8.74
N ALA A 47 -19.27 36.88 -8.62
CA ALA A 47 -19.82 36.47 -7.34
C ALA A 47 -19.02 35.25 -6.86
N PHE A 48 -18.03 35.48 -5.98
CA PHE A 48 -17.28 34.41 -5.35
C PHE A 48 -18.25 33.55 -4.55
N SER A 49 -18.58 32.37 -5.08
CA SER A 49 -19.45 31.40 -4.41
C SER A 49 -18.87 31.04 -3.04
N LYS A 50 -19.69 31.08 -1.99
CA LYS A 50 -19.24 30.84 -0.61
C LYS A 50 -19.09 29.33 -0.35
N PRO A 51 -17.90 28.84 0.01
CA PRO A 51 -17.72 27.42 0.33
C PRO A 51 -18.46 27.08 1.64
N LYS A 52 -19.13 25.93 1.63
CA LYS A 52 -19.92 25.38 2.73
C LYS A 52 -19.61 23.89 2.88
N VAL A 53 -19.78 23.34 4.07
CA VAL A 53 -19.50 21.92 4.35
C VAL A 53 -20.64 21.28 5.13
N LEU A 54 -21.10 20.12 4.66
CA LEU A 54 -21.91 19.18 5.42
C LEU A 54 -21.07 17.93 5.68
N TYR A 55 -20.67 17.70 6.91
CA TYR A 55 -19.83 16.58 7.31
C TYR A 55 -20.62 15.58 8.16
N ILE A 56 -20.86 14.40 7.62
CA ILE A 56 -21.64 13.33 8.23
C ILE A 56 -20.69 12.20 8.64
N ILE A 57 -20.65 11.94 9.94
CA ILE A 57 -19.90 10.85 10.57
C ILE A 57 -20.91 9.76 10.96
N VAL A 58 -20.62 8.50 10.61
CA VAL A 58 -21.47 7.37 10.98
C VAL A 58 -20.65 6.25 11.60
N ASP A 59 -21.06 5.79 12.77
CA ASP A 59 -20.28 4.79 13.50
C ASP A 59 -20.56 3.38 13.03
N GLY A 60 -19.53 2.55 13.05
CA GLY A 60 -19.65 1.10 12.84
C GLY A 60 -19.98 0.67 11.42
N ALA A 61 -20.17 1.61 10.49
CA ALA A 61 -20.59 1.31 9.12
C ALA A 61 -19.41 0.84 8.27
N ARG A 62 -19.23 -0.49 8.19
CA ARG A 62 -18.26 -1.12 7.28
C ARG A 62 -18.50 -0.71 5.84
N GLY A 63 -17.46 -0.21 5.19
CA GLY A 63 -17.58 0.34 3.83
C GLY A 63 -18.07 -0.68 2.80
N THR A 64 -17.60 -1.93 2.87
CA THR A 64 -18.09 -3.01 1.99
C THR A 64 -19.56 -3.35 2.23
N SER A 65 -20.03 -3.30 3.49
CA SER A 65 -21.43 -3.53 3.83
C SER A 65 -22.32 -2.39 3.32
N VAL A 66 -21.92 -1.12 3.45
CA VAL A 66 -22.70 0.00 2.92
C VAL A 66 -22.82 -0.09 1.40
N ARG A 67 -21.72 -0.40 0.70
CA ARG A 67 -21.73 -0.66 -0.75
C ARG A 67 -22.74 -1.74 -1.14
N ASN A 68 -22.67 -2.89 -0.46
CA ASN A 68 -23.47 -4.06 -0.80
C ASN A 68 -24.94 -3.93 -0.35
N ALA A 69 -25.24 -3.00 0.58
CA ALA A 69 -26.61 -2.72 1.02
C ALA A 69 -27.44 -2.00 -0.05
N GLN A 70 -26.78 -1.44 -1.08
CA GLN A 70 -27.41 -0.67 -2.16
C GLN A 70 -28.19 0.56 -1.65
N ALA A 71 -27.59 1.29 -0.70
CA ALA A 71 -28.09 2.53 -0.13
C ALA A 71 -28.32 3.60 -1.22
N SER A 72 -29.58 3.91 -1.54
CA SER A 72 -29.95 4.63 -2.77
C SER A 72 -29.59 6.12 -2.71
N ASN A 73 -29.75 6.77 -1.55
CA ASN A 73 -29.42 8.18 -1.40
C ASN A 73 -27.91 8.42 -1.41
N ILE A 74 -27.15 7.57 -0.73
CA ILE A 74 -25.67 7.57 -0.79
C ILE A 74 -25.20 7.29 -2.22
N ASN A 75 -25.78 6.30 -2.89
CA ASN A 75 -25.43 5.97 -4.28
C ASN A 75 -25.70 7.13 -5.26
N SER A 76 -26.70 7.97 -4.98
CA SER A 76 -27.02 9.14 -5.81
C SER A 76 -25.91 10.21 -5.84
N LEU A 77 -24.99 10.19 -4.87
CA LEU A 77 -23.86 11.13 -4.79
C LEU A 77 -22.66 10.67 -5.64
N LEU A 78 -22.51 9.36 -5.85
CA LEU A 78 -21.30 8.77 -6.45
C LEU A 78 -20.90 9.36 -7.81
N PRO A 79 -21.83 9.70 -8.73
CA PRO A 79 -21.48 10.27 -10.03
C PRO A 79 -20.75 11.62 -9.99
N ALA A 80 -20.77 12.33 -8.86
CA ALA A 80 -20.04 13.58 -8.65
C ALA A 80 -19.26 13.54 -7.32
N SER A 81 -18.53 12.43 -7.10
CA SER A 81 -17.78 12.20 -5.87
C SER A 81 -16.39 11.63 -6.10
N ILE A 82 -15.49 11.97 -5.18
CA ILE A 82 -14.28 11.20 -4.90
C ILE A 82 -14.61 10.27 -3.74
N TYR A 83 -14.53 8.95 -3.93
CA TYR A 83 -14.96 8.03 -2.87
C TYR A 83 -14.22 6.70 -2.83
N THR A 84 -14.31 6.05 -1.67
CA THR A 84 -13.84 4.68 -1.44
C THR A 84 -14.84 3.90 -0.59
N TRP A 85 -14.97 2.60 -0.87
CA TRP A 85 -15.60 1.60 -0.01
C TRP A 85 -14.58 0.78 0.79
N ASN A 86 -13.30 0.97 0.48
CA ASN A 86 -12.16 0.28 1.05
C ASN A 86 -11.29 1.24 1.86
N GLY A 87 -11.90 2.30 2.43
CA GLY A 87 -11.20 3.19 3.34
C GLY A 87 -10.74 2.44 4.59
N LEU A 88 -9.80 3.05 5.29
CA LEU A 88 -9.28 2.52 6.56
C LEU A 88 -9.37 3.59 7.65
N SER A 89 -9.86 3.19 8.81
CA SER A 89 -9.63 3.93 10.04
C SER A 89 -8.18 3.78 10.50
N ASP A 90 -7.74 4.60 11.45
CA ASP A 90 -6.40 4.46 12.00
C ASP A 90 -6.26 3.14 12.77
N ILE A 91 -5.18 2.40 12.49
CA ILE A 91 -4.95 1.08 13.10
C ILE A 91 -4.67 1.18 14.59
N ASP A 92 -4.17 2.33 15.03
CA ASP A 92 -3.88 2.63 16.43
C ASP A 92 -5.10 3.24 17.15
N ALA A 93 -6.22 3.45 16.44
CA ALA A 93 -7.48 3.98 16.97
C ALA A 93 -8.52 2.87 17.14
N SER A 94 -8.53 2.21 18.30
CA SER A 94 -9.43 1.08 18.56
C SER A 94 -10.80 1.45 19.16
N THR A 95 -10.98 2.69 19.63
CA THR A 95 -12.23 3.16 20.26
C THR A 95 -12.93 4.25 19.46
N ASN A 96 -14.18 4.57 19.81
CA ASN A 96 -14.92 5.66 19.16
C ASN A 96 -14.21 7.00 19.40
N ALA A 97 -13.76 7.28 20.62
CA ALA A 97 -13.01 8.51 20.93
C ALA A 97 -11.75 8.68 20.07
N ALA A 98 -10.96 7.62 19.94
CA ALA A 98 -9.74 7.65 19.13
C ALA A 98 -10.05 7.90 17.65
N ASN A 99 -11.06 7.23 17.11
CA ASN A 99 -11.47 7.41 15.71
C ASN A 99 -12.04 8.81 15.43
N TYR A 100 -12.89 9.35 16.32
CA TYR A 100 -13.35 10.73 16.20
C TYR A 100 -12.20 11.73 16.25
N ALA A 101 -11.23 11.53 17.15
CA ALA A 101 -10.08 12.41 17.26
C ALA A 101 -9.27 12.42 15.96
N SER A 102 -9.02 11.26 15.34
CA SER A 102 -8.36 11.18 14.03
C SER A 102 -9.15 11.90 12.93
N MET A 103 -10.47 11.68 12.86
CA MET A 103 -11.40 12.32 11.91
C MET A 103 -11.49 13.85 12.07
N LEU A 104 -11.30 14.37 13.28
CA LEU A 104 -11.50 15.79 13.58
C LEU A 104 -10.18 16.58 13.67
N THR A 105 -9.06 15.95 14.01
CA THR A 105 -7.76 16.62 14.12
C THR A 105 -6.94 16.55 12.82
N GLY A 106 -7.12 15.47 12.04
CA GLY A 106 -6.39 15.21 10.80
C GLY A 106 -5.00 14.62 11.02
N VAL A 107 -4.74 14.12 12.23
CA VAL A 107 -3.53 13.37 12.60
C VAL A 107 -3.90 12.00 13.16
N LYS A 108 -2.96 11.07 13.16
CA LYS A 108 -3.12 9.71 13.70
C LYS A 108 -3.16 9.68 15.23
N ALA A 109 -3.64 8.58 15.79
CA ALA A 109 -3.73 8.31 17.22
C ALA A 109 -2.39 8.39 17.94
N LEU A 110 -1.29 8.03 17.25
CA LEU A 110 0.06 8.22 17.78
C LEU A 110 0.43 9.69 18.03
N LYS A 111 -0.15 10.64 17.29
CA LYS A 111 0.06 12.08 17.49
C LYS A 111 -0.93 12.67 18.49
N HIS A 112 -2.24 12.53 18.24
CA HIS A 112 -3.25 13.14 19.11
C HIS A 112 -3.38 12.47 20.49
N GLY A 113 -2.81 11.28 20.69
CA GLY A 113 -2.68 10.63 22.00
C GLY A 113 -3.95 10.03 22.58
N VAL A 114 -5.11 10.21 21.93
CA VAL A 114 -6.40 9.62 22.36
C VAL A 114 -6.40 8.13 22.02
N LYS A 115 -6.28 7.27 23.03
CA LYS A 115 -6.22 5.80 22.90
C LYS A 115 -7.43 5.08 23.51
N SER A 116 -8.21 5.79 24.31
CA SER A 116 -9.36 5.28 25.07
C SER A 116 -10.45 6.34 25.16
N ASP A 117 -11.65 5.92 25.57
CA ASP A 117 -12.83 6.79 25.67
C ASP A 117 -12.79 7.76 26.86
N ASP A 118 -11.76 7.71 27.71
CA ASP A 118 -11.52 8.64 28.82
C ASP A 118 -10.69 9.87 28.41
N PHE A 119 -10.14 9.89 27.19
CA PHE A 119 -9.25 10.95 26.68
C PHE A 119 -7.99 11.19 27.54
N SER A 120 -7.58 10.24 28.38
CA SER A 120 -6.41 10.41 29.24
C SER A 120 -5.12 10.52 28.43
N GLY A 121 -4.25 11.48 28.80
CA GLY A 121 -2.96 11.70 28.12
C GLY A 121 -3.06 12.20 26.67
N ASN A 122 -4.20 12.76 26.26
CA ASN A 122 -4.36 13.31 24.92
C ASN A 122 -3.48 14.55 24.69
N HIS A 123 -3.19 14.82 23.41
CA HIS A 123 -2.43 16.00 22.96
C HIS A 123 -3.31 16.93 22.11
N LEU A 124 -4.61 17.07 22.43
CA LEU A 124 -5.54 17.89 21.64
C LEU A 124 -5.25 19.40 21.74
N ALA A 125 -4.42 19.84 22.69
CA ALA A 125 -3.89 21.21 22.71
C ALA A 125 -2.91 21.45 21.55
N ASP A 126 -2.02 20.49 21.27
CA ASP A 126 -1.05 20.55 20.17
C ASP A 126 -1.69 20.20 18.82
N PHE A 127 -2.66 19.29 18.84
CA PHE A 127 -3.42 18.84 17.68
C PHE A 127 -4.91 19.12 17.84
N PRO A 128 -5.34 20.40 17.75
CA PRO A 128 -6.73 20.76 17.96
C PRO A 128 -7.65 20.22 16.85
N VAL A 129 -8.92 20.00 17.22
CA VAL A 129 -9.98 19.64 16.28
C VAL A 129 -10.22 20.75 15.26
N LEU A 130 -10.75 20.39 14.08
CA LEU A 130 -10.82 21.30 12.95
C LEU A 130 -11.63 22.56 13.20
N PHE A 131 -12.60 22.49 14.10
CA PHE A 131 -13.48 23.62 14.42
C PHE A 131 -12.71 24.77 15.04
N LYS A 132 -11.72 24.46 15.88
CA LYS A 132 -10.83 25.47 16.47
C LYS A 132 -10.02 26.19 15.40
N ARG A 133 -9.39 25.43 14.49
CA ARG A 133 -8.61 25.99 13.37
C ARG A 133 -9.47 26.81 12.41
N ILE A 134 -10.71 26.36 12.13
CA ILE A 134 -11.68 27.12 11.35
C ILE A 134 -11.97 28.46 12.03
N LYS A 135 -12.32 28.44 13.33
CA LYS A 135 -12.67 29.64 14.09
C LYS A 135 -11.51 30.63 14.22
N GLU A 136 -10.29 30.13 14.43
CA GLU A 136 -9.07 30.94 14.52
C GLU A 136 -8.70 31.58 13.18
N THR A 137 -8.98 30.90 12.06
CA THR A 137 -8.70 31.45 10.72
C THR A 137 -9.76 32.42 10.26
N ASP A 138 -11.04 32.06 10.43
CA ASP A 138 -12.18 32.88 10.05
C ASP A 138 -13.33 32.70 11.06
N PRO A 139 -13.45 33.60 12.05
CA PRO A 139 -14.49 33.52 13.08
C PRO A 139 -15.90 33.76 12.52
N THR A 140 -16.04 34.22 11.28
CA THR A 140 -17.35 34.39 10.62
C THR A 140 -17.92 33.07 10.12
N LEU A 141 -17.09 32.02 9.97
CA LEU A 141 -17.53 30.69 9.59
C LEU A 141 -18.22 29.99 10.77
N ARG A 142 -19.54 30.16 10.83
CA ARG A 142 -20.39 29.48 11.81
C ARG A 142 -20.28 27.96 11.65
N THR A 143 -19.80 27.29 12.68
CA THR A 143 -19.66 25.83 12.72
C THR A 143 -20.62 25.25 13.75
N VAL A 144 -21.46 24.30 13.34
CA VAL A 144 -22.44 23.63 14.22
C VAL A 144 -22.21 22.13 14.23
N VAL A 145 -22.41 21.50 15.40
CA VAL A 145 -22.27 20.06 15.59
C VAL A 145 -23.51 19.48 16.26
N PHE A 146 -24.10 18.46 15.64
CA PHE A 146 -25.18 17.66 16.19
C PHE A 146 -24.72 16.21 16.31
N THR A 147 -24.79 15.62 17.50
CA THR A 147 -24.21 14.30 17.76
C THR A 147 -25.08 13.51 18.73
N SER A 148 -25.21 12.21 18.52
CA SER A 148 -25.77 11.29 19.53
C SER A 148 -24.72 10.82 20.56
N SER A 149 -23.43 11.06 20.29
CA SER A 149 -22.31 10.64 21.13
C SER A 149 -21.95 11.65 22.24
N PRO A 150 -22.06 11.27 23.53
CA PRO A 150 -21.57 12.09 24.64
C PRO A 150 -20.05 12.33 24.59
N LEU A 151 -19.29 11.36 24.07
CA LEU A 151 -17.82 11.43 23.97
C LEU A 151 -17.38 12.57 23.05
N LEU A 152 -18.00 12.65 21.87
CA LEU A 152 -17.74 13.71 20.89
C LEU A 152 -18.16 15.07 21.46
N LYS A 153 -19.39 15.17 22.00
CA LYS A 153 -19.92 16.43 22.56
C LYS A 153 -19.03 17.03 23.63
N SER A 154 -18.51 16.20 24.52
CA SER A 154 -17.81 16.65 25.73
C SER A 154 -16.34 16.99 25.47
N ASN A 155 -15.71 16.35 24.49
CA ASN A 155 -14.24 16.42 24.33
C ASN A 155 -13.77 16.97 22.97
N LEU A 156 -14.60 16.94 21.92
CA LEU A 156 -14.17 17.18 20.54
C LEU A 156 -14.94 18.30 19.83
N CYS A 157 -15.58 19.18 20.59
CA CYS A 157 -16.35 20.33 20.09
C CYS A 157 -15.69 21.69 20.38
N ASP A 158 -14.43 21.73 20.80
CA ASP A 158 -13.71 23.00 21.00
C ASP A 158 -13.67 23.81 19.70
N GLY A 159 -13.92 25.12 19.80
CA GLY A 159 -14.01 26.02 18.64
C GLY A 159 -15.34 26.02 17.89
N THR A 160 -16.32 25.17 18.23
CA THR A 160 -17.65 25.21 17.59
C THR A 160 -18.43 26.47 17.97
N THR A 161 -19.31 26.94 17.09
CA THR A 161 -20.26 28.03 17.40
C THR A 161 -21.46 27.50 18.19
N LEU A 162 -21.92 26.29 17.86
CA LEU A 162 -22.94 25.56 18.59
C LEU A 162 -22.61 24.07 18.54
N SER A 163 -22.74 23.38 19.65
CA SER A 163 -22.69 21.92 19.69
C SER A 163 -23.80 21.39 20.59
N THR A 164 -24.53 20.38 20.11
CA THR A 164 -25.68 19.82 20.82
C THR A 164 -25.59 18.30 20.82
N GLN A 165 -25.71 17.71 22.01
CA GLN A 165 -25.91 16.28 22.17
C GLN A 165 -27.40 15.98 22.10
N LEU A 166 -27.77 14.96 21.33
CA LEU A 166 -29.13 14.56 21.06
C LEU A 166 -29.34 13.11 21.49
N SER A 167 -30.59 12.70 21.71
CA SER A 167 -30.93 11.39 22.26
C SER A 167 -30.60 10.23 21.32
N ASP A 168 -30.74 10.45 20.01
CA ASP A 168 -30.70 9.42 18.99
C ASP A 168 -30.49 10.01 17.59
N ASP A 169 -30.32 9.14 16.62
CA ASP A 169 -30.10 9.48 15.21
C ASP A 169 -31.29 10.23 14.56
N ILE A 170 -32.53 10.00 15.01
CA ILE A 170 -33.72 10.72 14.49
C ILE A 170 -33.64 12.18 14.91
N ALA A 171 -33.28 12.43 16.17
CA ALA A 171 -33.10 13.76 16.71
C ALA A 171 -31.92 14.47 16.02
N VAL A 172 -30.79 13.79 15.79
CA VAL A 172 -29.64 14.32 15.02
C VAL A 172 -30.08 14.76 13.63
N LYS A 173 -30.72 13.86 12.86
CA LYS A 173 -31.23 14.18 11.51
C LYS A 173 -32.14 15.40 11.54
N SER A 174 -33.10 15.42 12.46
CA SER A 174 -34.08 16.52 12.57
C SER A 174 -33.41 17.87 12.86
N ALA A 175 -32.40 17.88 13.74
CA ALA A 175 -31.63 19.09 14.04
C ALA A 175 -30.83 19.60 12.83
N VAL A 176 -30.21 18.68 12.07
CA VAL A 176 -29.48 19.03 10.84
C VAL A 176 -30.40 19.61 9.78
N VAL A 177 -31.54 18.96 9.51
CA VAL A 177 -32.54 19.46 8.55
C VAL A 177 -33.00 20.87 8.95
N ASN A 178 -33.35 21.08 10.22
CA ASN A 178 -33.79 22.38 10.73
C ASN A 178 -32.69 23.45 10.64
N ASP A 179 -31.40 23.11 10.76
CA ASP A 179 -30.30 24.06 10.60
C ASP A 179 -30.05 24.40 9.12
N LEU A 180 -30.10 23.39 8.25
CA LEU A 180 -29.95 23.56 6.80
C LEU A 180 -31.04 24.46 6.22
N GLU A 181 -32.24 24.53 6.80
CA GLU A 181 -33.32 25.42 6.37
C GLU A 181 -33.10 26.90 6.78
N LYS A 182 -32.27 27.19 7.79
CA LYS A 182 -32.08 28.55 8.36
C LYS A 182 -30.95 29.38 7.72
N GLU A 183 -30.21 28.79 6.79
CA GLU A 183 -29.09 29.43 6.05
C GLU A 183 -27.93 30.05 6.86
N ALA A 184 -27.83 29.83 8.17
CA ALA A 184 -26.83 30.48 9.02
C ALA A 184 -25.45 29.79 9.05
N SER A 185 -25.41 28.46 8.94
CA SER A 185 -24.18 27.67 9.18
C SER A 185 -23.29 27.59 7.94
N SER A 186 -21.98 27.65 8.15
CA SER A 186 -20.96 27.42 7.12
C SER A 186 -20.42 26.00 7.12
N VAL A 187 -20.34 25.39 8.31
CA VAL A 187 -19.96 23.99 8.49
C VAL A 187 -20.99 23.34 9.41
N VAL A 188 -21.63 22.27 8.92
CA VAL A 188 -22.59 21.48 9.68
C VAL A 188 -22.01 20.08 9.84
N VAL A 189 -21.82 19.64 11.09
CA VAL A 189 -21.35 18.28 11.40
C VAL A 189 -22.47 17.49 12.06
N ALA A 190 -22.69 16.28 11.58
CA ALA A 190 -23.67 15.35 12.11
C ALA A 190 -22.99 14.02 12.44
N GLN A 191 -23.17 13.51 13.65
CA GLN A 191 -22.66 12.18 14.03
C GLN A 191 -23.81 11.26 14.44
N PHE A 192 -23.79 10.05 13.89
CA PHE A 192 -24.83 9.01 14.02
C PHE A 192 -24.24 7.71 14.59
N SER A 193 -24.97 7.07 15.51
CA SER A 193 -24.51 5.88 16.27
C SER A 193 -25.28 4.60 15.95
N GLY A 194 -26.44 4.69 15.28
CA GLY A 194 -27.40 3.60 15.17
C GLY A 194 -26.92 2.37 14.40
N ILE A 195 -26.01 2.54 13.43
CA ILE A 195 -25.40 1.40 12.72
C ILE A 195 -24.46 0.62 13.65
N ASP A 196 -23.64 1.31 14.44
CA ASP A 196 -22.74 0.70 15.42
C ASP A 196 -23.52 -0.01 16.52
N GLU A 197 -24.63 0.56 17.00
CA GLU A 197 -25.52 -0.05 17.98
C GLU A 197 -26.10 -1.37 17.46
N ALA A 198 -26.63 -1.38 16.23
CA ALA A 198 -27.15 -2.59 15.59
C ALA A 198 -26.03 -3.64 15.34
N GLY A 199 -24.84 -3.18 14.99
CA GLY A 199 -23.66 -4.02 14.81
C GLY A 199 -23.22 -4.69 16.11
N LYS A 200 -23.16 -3.94 17.21
CA LYS A 200 -22.87 -4.47 18.56
C LYS A 200 -23.90 -5.49 19.02
N SER A 201 -25.18 -5.27 18.71
CA SER A 201 -26.25 -6.16 19.17
C SER A 201 -26.38 -7.44 18.36
N SER A 202 -25.96 -7.45 17.09
CA SER A 202 -26.24 -8.58 16.17
C SER A 202 -25.05 -9.05 15.34
N GLY A 203 -24.16 -8.15 14.94
CA GLY A 203 -23.02 -8.42 14.05
C GLY A 203 -22.88 -7.36 12.96
N TYR A 204 -21.65 -7.10 12.51
CA TYR A 204 -21.33 -6.04 11.56
C TYR A 204 -21.30 -6.54 10.11
N ASP A 205 -22.31 -7.27 9.65
CA ASP A 205 -22.38 -7.75 8.27
C ASP A 205 -23.82 -7.80 7.75
N LEU A 206 -24.01 -7.74 6.43
CA LEU A 206 -25.35 -7.75 5.83
C LEU A 206 -26.08 -9.08 5.99
N SER A 207 -25.37 -10.15 6.32
CA SER A 207 -25.97 -11.42 6.77
C SER A 207 -26.83 -11.23 8.03
N PHE A 208 -26.63 -10.16 8.81
CA PHE A 208 -27.46 -9.78 9.94
C PHE A 208 -28.53 -8.73 9.52
N PRO A 209 -29.84 -9.09 9.51
CA PRO A 209 -30.88 -8.19 9.00
C PRO A 209 -30.99 -6.86 9.75
N ALA A 210 -30.75 -6.85 11.06
CA ALA A 210 -30.82 -5.63 11.88
C ALA A 210 -29.74 -4.61 11.49
N TYR A 211 -28.51 -5.07 11.23
CA TYR A 211 -27.42 -4.22 10.77
C TYR A 211 -27.68 -3.67 9.36
N LYS A 212 -28.18 -4.51 8.43
CA LYS A 212 -28.62 -4.04 7.10
C LYS A 212 -29.73 -3.00 7.20
N ALA A 213 -30.73 -3.20 8.06
CA ALA A 213 -31.82 -2.25 8.26
C ALA A 213 -31.33 -0.91 8.82
N ALA A 214 -30.37 -0.93 9.75
CA ALA A 214 -29.75 0.29 10.28
C ALA A 214 -29.01 1.09 9.19
N ILE A 215 -28.29 0.42 8.29
CA ILE A 215 -27.64 1.07 7.13
C ILE A 215 -28.68 1.77 6.25
N LEU A 216 -29.77 1.08 5.90
CA LEU A 216 -30.83 1.64 5.04
C LEU A 216 -31.60 2.78 5.74
N LYS A 217 -31.77 2.71 7.06
CA LYS A 217 -32.37 3.79 7.85
C LYS A 217 -31.50 5.06 7.82
N PHE A 218 -30.19 4.90 8.01
CA PHE A 218 -29.23 5.99 7.90
C PHE A 218 -29.20 6.58 6.48
N ASP A 219 -29.25 5.75 5.43
CA ASP A 219 -29.38 6.22 4.04
C ASP A 219 -30.62 7.11 3.85
N GLY A 220 -31.75 6.75 4.46
CA GLY A 220 -32.95 7.60 4.49
C GLY A 220 -32.68 8.98 5.11
N TYR A 221 -31.96 9.04 6.24
CA TYR A 221 -31.56 10.31 6.86
C TYR A 221 -30.66 11.15 5.95
N VAL A 222 -29.73 10.53 5.23
CA VAL A 222 -28.91 11.19 4.22
C VAL A 222 -29.80 11.82 3.15
N GLY A 223 -30.79 11.09 2.64
CA GLY A 223 -31.76 11.60 1.65
C GLY A 223 -32.52 12.84 2.13
N GLU A 224 -32.99 12.83 3.38
CA GLU A 224 -33.69 13.97 3.99
C GLU A 224 -32.76 15.20 4.14
N MET A 225 -31.52 15.00 4.61
CA MET A 225 -30.53 16.08 4.74
C MET A 225 -30.16 16.67 3.37
N LEU A 226 -29.93 15.84 2.35
CA LEU A 226 -29.66 16.29 0.99
C LEU A 226 -30.83 17.06 0.37
N THR A 227 -32.05 16.64 0.69
CA THR A 227 -33.28 17.33 0.25
C THR A 227 -33.38 18.71 0.88
N ALA A 228 -33.17 18.83 2.20
CA ALA A 228 -33.16 20.11 2.89
C ALA A 228 -32.05 21.03 2.35
N LEU A 229 -30.85 20.47 2.13
CA LEU A 229 -29.72 21.18 1.56
C LEU A 229 -30.04 21.80 0.19
N LYS A 230 -30.64 21.03 -0.72
CA LYS A 230 -31.00 21.48 -2.08
C LYS A 230 -32.15 22.49 -2.10
N LYS A 231 -32.98 22.54 -1.05
CA LYS A 231 -34.12 23.47 -0.92
C LYS A 231 -33.72 24.86 -0.44
N ARG A 232 -32.47 25.05 0.00
CA ARG A 232 -31.96 26.34 0.47
C ARG A 232 -32.12 27.44 -0.59
N PRO A 233 -32.74 28.59 -0.27
CA PRO A 233 -32.87 29.73 -1.18
C PRO A 233 -31.58 30.11 -1.93
N ASN A 234 -30.44 30.09 -1.24
CA ASN A 234 -29.14 30.49 -1.77
C ASN A 234 -28.29 29.31 -2.27
N TYR A 235 -28.82 28.09 -2.34
CA TYR A 235 -28.07 26.87 -2.71
C TYR A 235 -27.21 27.04 -3.98
N LYS A 236 -27.74 27.70 -5.02
CA LYS A 236 -27.01 27.93 -6.29
C LYS A 236 -25.77 28.82 -6.15
N SER A 237 -25.73 29.69 -5.15
CA SER A 237 -24.61 30.59 -4.85
C SER A 237 -23.63 30.01 -3.82
N GLU A 238 -24.00 28.90 -3.19
CA GLU A 238 -23.22 28.19 -2.19
C GLU A 238 -22.50 27.00 -2.83
N LYS A 239 -21.21 26.81 -2.50
CA LYS A 239 -20.45 25.64 -2.93
C LYS A 239 -20.34 24.65 -1.78
N TRP A 240 -21.24 23.67 -1.76
CA TRP A 240 -21.28 22.64 -0.72
C TRP A 240 -20.35 21.47 -1.03
N LEU A 241 -19.46 21.16 -0.09
CA LEU A 241 -18.82 19.85 0.02
C LEU A 241 -19.64 19.01 0.99
N VAL A 242 -20.18 17.88 0.52
CA VAL A 242 -20.80 16.89 1.40
C VAL A 242 -19.78 15.79 1.64
N VAL A 243 -19.38 15.60 2.90
CA VAL A 243 -18.48 14.52 3.31
C VAL A 243 -19.30 13.49 4.07
N ILE A 244 -19.29 12.23 3.65
CA ILE A 244 -19.90 11.12 4.40
C ILE A 244 -18.82 10.09 4.66
N SER A 245 -18.58 9.77 5.92
CA SER A 245 -17.53 8.82 6.29
C SER A 245 -17.90 8.04 7.52
N SER A 246 -17.48 6.77 7.56
CA SER A 246 -17.57 5.99 8.78
C SER A 246 -16.37 6.22 9.69
N SER A 247 -16.62 6.32 11.00
CA SER A 247 -15.54 6.49 11.99
C SER A 247 -14.67 5.24 12.11
N LYS A 248 -15.31 4.08 12.04
CA LYS A 248 -14.69 2.75 12.05
C LYS A 248 -15.61 1.75 11.36
N GLY A 249 -15.07 0.57 11.08
CA GLY A 249 -15.88 -0.59 10.73
C GLY A 249 -16.41 -1.29 11.99
N GLY A 250 -16.48 -2.62 11.91
CA GLY A 250 -16.80 -3.43 13.07
C GLY A 250 -16.39 -4.88 12.87
N THR A 251 -16.23 -5.57 13.98
CA THR A 251 -15.68 -6.94 13.98
C THR A 251 -16.60 -7.89 13.24
N PHE A 252 -16.02 -8.61 12.28
CA PHE A 252 -16.68 -9.66 11.53
C PHE A 252 -15.63 -10.68 11.09
N THR A 253 -15.98 -11.95 11.10
CA THR A 253 -15.09 -13.02 10.60
C THR A 253 -15.31 -13.18 9.11
N LEU A 254 -14.33 -12.77 8.30
CA LEU A 254 -14.39 -12.96 6.86
C LEU A 254 -14.30 -14.45 6.49
N PRO A 255 -14.98 -14.90 5.42
CA PRO A 255 -14.67 -16.17 4.78
C PRO A 255 -13.18 -16.24 4.41
N ALA A 256 -12.57 -17.43 4.47
CA ALA A 256 -11.14 -17.61 4.18
C ALA A 256 -10.74 -17.10 2.78
N SER A 257 -11.65 -17.19 1.81
CA SER A 257 -11.46 -16.67 0.45
C SER A 257 -11.39 -15.15 0.35
N GLU A 258 -11.90 -14.42 1.34
CA GLU A 258 -11.89 -12.95 1.40
C GLU A 258 -10.78 -12.42 2.31
N ASN A 259 -10.12 -13.29 3.08
CA ASN A 259 -9.02 -12.92 3.94
C ASN A 259 -7.68 -12.98 3.17
N ASP A 260 -7.19 -11.83 2.74
CA ASP A 260 -5.89 -11.69 2.08
C ASP A 260 -4.71 -11.44 3.04
N ASN A 261 -4.96 -11.55 4.35
CA ASN A 261 -4.02 -11.30 5.44
C ASN A 261 -3.38 -9.91 5.42
N THR A 262 -4.01 -8.93 4.76
CA THR A 262 -3.61 -7.52 4.79
C THR A 262 -4.50 -6.71 5.73
N ILE A 263 -4.22 -5.43 5.87
CA ILE A 263 -5.09 -4.53 6.64
C ILE A 263 -6.50 -4.42 6.06
N PHE A 264 -6.67 -4.65 4.75
CA PHE A 264 -7.99 -4.60 4.11
C PHE A 264 -8.86 -5.83 4.40
N SER A 265 -8.30 -6.91 4.96
CA SER A 265 -9.05 -8.06 5.46
C SER A 265 -9.31 -8.00 6.96
N LYS A 266 -9.17 -6.82 7.58
CA LYS A 266 -9.55 -6.54 8.96
C LYS A 266 -10.83 -5.70 9.01
N PRO A 267 -12.02 -6.32 9.14
CA PRO A 267 -13.32 -5.64 9.09
C PRO A 267 -13.52 -4.48 10.06
N GLU A 268 -12.87 -4.53 11.21
CA GLU A 268 -12.91 -3.49 12.24
C GLU A 268 -12.35 -2.15 11.76
N PHE A 269 -11.39 -2.17 10.82
CA PHE A 269 -10.78 -0.97 10.24
C PHE A 269 -11.42 -0.54 8.92
N ASN A 270 -12.27 -1.36 8.29
CA ASN A 270 -12.84 -1.02 6.99
C ASN A 270 -13.89 0.09 7.09
N THR A 271 -13.55 1.27 6.58
CA THR A 271 -14.45 2.41 6.48
C THR A 271 -14.85 2.70 5.03
N PHE A 272 -15.83 3.58 4.84
CA PHE A 272 -16.05 4.26 3.57
C PHE A 272 -15.87 5.76 3.75
N THR A 273 -15.54 6.45 2.67
CA THR A 273 -15.49 7.91 2.65
C THR A 273 -15.93 8.41 1.29
N ILE A 274 -16.81 9.41 1.27
CA ILE A 274 -17.35 10.06 0.08
C ILE A 274 -17.13 11.56 0.24
N PHE A 275 -16.44 12.17 -0.71
CA PHE A 275 -16.34 13.60 -0.89
C PHE A 275 -17.17 13.99 -2.11
N TYR A 276 -18.37 14.54 -1.88
CA TYR A 276 -19.30 14.92 -2.93
C TYR A 276 -19.32 16.42 -3.16
N ASN A 277 -19.29 16.81 -4.44
CA ASN A 277 -19.67 18.14 -4.90
C ASN A 277 -20.28 18.01 -6.30
N ALA A 278 -21.34 18.77 -6.59
CA ALA A 278 -22.01 18.70 -7.88
C ALA A 278 -21.12 19.03 -9.09
N GLY A 279 -19.98 19.69 -8.89
CA GLY A 279 -19.00 19.99 -9.92
C GLY A 279 -17.84 19.00 -10.03
N TYR A 280 -17.78 17.95 -9.21
CA TYR A 280 -16.72 16.95 -9.29
C TYR A 280 -16.94 15.94 -10.41
N SER A 281 -15.84 15.50 -11.01
CA SER A 281 -15.78 14.24 -11.75
C SER A 281 -15.73 13.06 -10.78
N THR A 282 -16.35 11.92 -11.15
CA THR A 282 -16.24 10.71 -10.33
C THR A 282 -14.81 10.21 -10.26
N ARG A 283 -14.29 9.97 -9.05
CA ARG A 283 -13.04 9.25 -8.83
C ARG A 283 -13.24 8.14 -7.79
N ILE A 284 -13.11 6.89 -8.23
CA ILE A 284 -13.23 5.72 -7.35
C ILE A 284 -11.85 5.28 -6.89
N LEU A 285 -11.63 5.28 -5.58
CA LEU A 285 -10.41 4.83 -4.93
C LEU A 285 -10.65 3.44 -4.34
N SER A 286 -10.49 2.43 -5.18
CA SER A 286 -10.64 1.02 -4.79
C SER A 286 -9.44 0.52 -3.99
N LYS A 287 -9.61 -0.64 -3.35
CA LYS A 287 -8.51 -1.42 -2.78
C LYS A 287 -7.35 -1.52 -3.80
N PRO A 288 -6.13 -1.10 -3.46
CA PRO A 288 -4.99 -1.12 -4.38
C PRO A 288 -4.62 -2.56 -4.74
N TYR A 289 -3.89 -2.75 -5.84
CA TYR A 289 -3.34 -4.06 -6.17
C TYR A 289 -2.35 -4.50 -5.08
N LEU A 290 -2.65 -5.62 -4.41
CA LEU A 290 -1.91 -6.09 -3.24
C LEU A 290 -0.87 -7.17 -3.56
N GLY A 291 -0.63 -7.44 -4.84
CA GLY A 291 0.12 -8.60 -5.32
C GLY A 291 -0.81 -9.70 -5.85
N SER A 292 -0.20 -10.73 -6.43
CA SER A 292 -0.91 -11.91 -6.91
C SER A 292 -1.13 -12.90 -5.76
N SER A 293 -2.29 -13.54 -5.70
CA SER A 293 -2.47 -14.70 -4.81
C SER A 293 -1.55 -15.82 -5.26
N PHE A 294 -0.89 -16.48 -4.31
CA PHE A 294 -0.09 -17.68 -4.56
C PHE A 294 -0.75 -18.90 -3.90
N PRO A 295 -1.80 -19.47 -4.54
CA PRO A 295 -2.52 -20.60 -3.99
C PRO A 295 -1.77 -21.91 -4.18
N GLY A 296 -1.80 -22.76 -3.16
CA GLY A 296 -1.15 -24.06 -3.22
C GLY A 296 -1.26 -24.84 -1.91
N THR A 297 -0.75 -26.06 -1.91
CA THR A 297 -0.52 -26.83 -0.69
C THR A 297 0.97 -26.92 -0.47
N PHE A 298 1.47 -26.26 0.56
CA PHE A 298 2.89 -25.99 0.76
C PHE A 298 3.45 -26.73 1.97
N LEU A 299 4.69 -27.20 1.84
CA LEU A 299 5.41 -27.83 2.94
C LEU A 299 5.79 -26.79 4.00
N LYS A 300 5.38 -27.02 5.24
CA LYS A 300 5.76 -26.20 6.38
C LYS A 300 7.12 -26.64 6.92
N PHE A 301 8.08 -25.72 6.93
CA PHE A 301 9.39 -25.93 7.54
C PHE A 301 9.34 -25.54 9.02
N THR A 302 9.47 -26.54 9.89
CA THR A 302 9.50 -26.35 11.34
C THR A 302 10.34 -27.40 12.06
N GLY A 303 10.76 -27.10 13.28
CA GLY A 303 11.59 -27.99 14.08
C GLY A 303 12.91 -28.28 13.37
N ASN A 304 13.14 -29.57 13.11
CA ASN A 304 14.34 -30.08 12.44
C ASN A 304 14.13 -30.43 10.95
N LEU A 305 12.97 -30.09 10.38
CA LEU A 305 12.64 -30.46 9.01
C LEU A 305 13.64 -29.88 8.00
N ARG A 306 14.12 -30.73 7.12
CA ARG A 306 14.97 -30.36 5.98
C ARG A 306 14.66 -31.22 4.76
N ALA A 307 15.10 -30.76 3.60
CA ALA A 307 15.05 -31.54 2.36
C ALA A 307 16.40 -31.51 1.65
N LEU A 308 16.91 -32.67 1.26
CA LEU A 308 18.17 -32.83 0.53
C LEU A 308 18.17 -34.14 -0.27
N ASN A 309 19.11 -34.27 -1.20
CA ASN A 309 19.40 -35.53 -1.88
C ASN A 309 20.91 -35.80 -1.90
N PRO A 310 21.45 -36.54 -0.92
CA PRO A 310 22.87 -36.86 -0.88
C PRO A 310 23.36 -37.72 -2.04
N ALA A 311 22.48 -38.53 -2.64
CA ALA A 311 22.82 -39.46 -3.72
C ALA A 311 22.74 -38.81 -5.12
N GLY A 312 22.12 -37.62 -5.23
CA GLY A 312 22.05 -36.86 -6.48
C GLY A 312 23.36 -36.15 -6.82
N ASP A 313 23.47 -35.69 -8.06
CA ASP A 313 24.60 -34.86 -8.48
C ASP A 313 24.51 -33.46 -7.87
N ASN A 314 25.20 -33.27 -6.75
CA ASN A 314 25.29 -31.99 -6.06
C ASN A 314 26.44 -31.12 -6.59
N SER A 315 27.29 -31.65 -7.48
CA SER A 315 28.37 -30.87 -8.10
C SER A 315 27.84 -29.84 -9.08
N ILE A 316 26.62 -30.02 -9.60
CA ILE A 316 25.97 -29.06 -10.50
C ILE A 316 25.71 -27.69 -9.85
N TYR A 317 25.70 -27.63 -8.51
CA TYR A 317 25.57 -26.40 -7.71
C TYR A 317 26.93 -25.86 -7.22
N ASN A 318 28.05 -26.45 -7.66
CA ASN A 318 29.38 -25.87 -7.55
C ASN A 318 29.58 -24.99 -8.78
N PHE A 319 29.50 -23.67 -8.59
CA PHE A 319 29.51 -22.72 -9.68
C PHE A 319 30.93 -22.35 -10.13
N GLY A 320 31.96 -22.72 -9.36
CA GLY A 320 33.32 -22.26 -9.59
C GLY A 320 33.34 -20.74 -9.69
N ASP A 321 33.88 -20.24 -10.80
CA ASP A 321 33.92 -18.82 -11.15
C ASP A 321 32.76 -18.37 -12.05
N SER A 322 31.73 -19.18 -12.25
CA SER A 322 30.59 -18.84 -13.10
C SER A 322 29.61 -17.88 -12.40
N GLU A 323 28.82 -17.19 -13.22
CA GLU A 323 27.64 -16.43 -12.79
C GLU A 323 26.48 -17.36 -12.44
N PHE A 324 25.66 -16.94 -11.48
CA PHE A 324 24.49 -17.72 -11.08
C PHE A 324 23.43 -16.84 -10.43
N THR A 325 22.20 -17.34 -10.43
CA THR A 325 21.07 -16.75 -9.70
C THR A 325 20.38 -17.84 -8.89
N ILE A 326 20.06 -17.56 -7.63
CA ILE A 326 19.27 -18.43 -6.75
C ILE A 326 18.04 -17.65 -6.32
N GLU A 327 16.85 -18.21 -6.53
CA GLU A 327 15.58 -17.60 -6.13
C GLU A 327 14.77 -18.58 -5.28
N LEU A 328 13.98 -18.05 -4.36
CA LEU A 328 13.01 -18.83 -3.58
C LEU A 328 11.88 -17.94 -3.07
N LYS A 329 10.70 -18.52 -2.90
CA LYS A 329 9.61 -17.89 -2.18
C LYS A 329 9.63 -18.32 -0.72
N VAL A 330 9.48 -17.35 0.17
CA VAL A 330 9.51 -17.53 1.62
C VAL A 330 8.29 -16.87 2.24
N LYS A 331 7.54 -17.65 3.02
CA LYS A 331 6.48 -17.12 3.89
C LYS A 331 6.86 -17.36 5.34
N LYS A 332 6.99 -16.28 6.09
CA LYS A 332 7.23 -16.31 7.53
C LYS A 332 5.91 -16.35 8.30
N ASN A 333 5.83 -17.13 9.37
CA ASN A 333 4.68 -17.09 10.28
C ASN A 333 4.91 -16.15 11.49
N ALA A 334 6.16 -15.85 11.81
CA ALA A 334 6.57 -14.86 12.80
C ALA A 334 7.35 -13.72 12.17
N LEU A 335 7.37 -12.54 12.80
CA LEU A 335 8.14 -11.42 12.27
C LEU A 335 9.65 -11.65 12.42
N ASN A 336 10.08 -12.07 13.62
CA ASN A 336 11.49 -12.17 14.01
C ASN A 336 11.97 -13.61 14.10
N PHE A 337 13.16 -13.87 13.55
CA PHE A 337 13.84 -15.17 13.60
C PHE A 337 15.27 -15.05 14.09
N THR A 338 15.81 -16.12 14.69
CA THR A 338 17.21 -16.22 15.08
C THR A 338 17.90 -17.30 14.28
N TRP A 339 18.43 -16.91 13.11
CA TRP A 339 19.30 -17.71 12.25
C TRP A 339 18.79 -19.07 11.71
N PRO A 340 17.50 -19.28 11.37
CA PRO A 340 17.11 -20.47 10.62
C PRO A 340 17.54 -20.37 9.15
N SER A 341 18.06 -21.47 8.63
CA SER A 341 18.47 -21.62 7.24
C SER A 341 17.24 -21.87 6.36
N LEU A 342 17.27 -21.27 5.17
CA LEU A 342 16.30 -21.48 4.11
C LEU A 342 16.86 -22.47 3.08
N ILE A 343 18.05 -22.18 2.57
CA ILE A 343 18.75 -23.02 1.58
C ILE A 343 20.25 -22.82 1.71
N GLY A 344 21.05 -23.89 1.55
CA GLY A 344 22.50 -23.75 1.49
C GLY A 344 23.20 -24.98 0.95
N LYS A 345 24.44 -24.78 0.53
CA LYS A 345 25.36 -25.84 0.10
C LYS A 345 26.66 -25.70 0.89
N ARG A 346 26.66 -26.29 2.09
CA ARG A 346 27.78 -26.32 3.04
C ARG A 346 27.49 -27.33 4.15
N LYS A 347 28.49 -27.64 4.98
CA LYS A 347 28.34 -28.61 6.08
C LYS A 347 27.31 -28.19 7.13
N ASP A 348 27.36 -26.93 7.54
CA ASP A 348 26.55 -26.36 8.62
C ASP A 348 26.39 -24.85 8.43
N TRP A 349 25.47 -24.23 9.17
CA TRP A 349 25.15 -22.79 9.17
C TRP A 349 26.30 -21.88 9.65
N VAL A 350 27.28 -22.41 10.37
CA VAL A 350 28.33 -21.59 10.97
C VAL A 350 29.25 -20.94 9.93
N HIS A 351 29.74 -19.73 10.23
CA HIS A 351 30.54 -18.89 9.32
C HIS A 351 31.88 -19.51 8.89
N GLY A 352 32.37 -20.53 9.60
CA GLY A 352 33.65 -21.19 9.32
C GLY A 352 33.62 -22.19 8.16
N GLU A 353 32.44 -22.58 7.66
CA GLU A 353 32.32 -23.62 6.63
C GLU A 353 32.41 -23.06 5.21
N ILE A 354 33.17 -23.72 4.33
CA ILE A 354 33.24 -23.35 2.91
C ILE A 354 31.87 -23.63 2.25
N GLY A 355 31.41 -22.67 1.47
CA GLY A 355 30.12 -22.72 0.79
C GLY A 355 29.29 -21.47 1.02
N TRP A 356 27.99 -21.63 0.83
CA TRP A 356 27.03 -20.54 0.93
C TRP A 356 25.73 -21.00 1.58
N ASN A 357 25.02 -20.04 2.15
CA ASN A 357 23.72 -20.28 2.76
C ASN A 357 22.91 -19.00 2.93
N ILE A 358 21.61 -19.13 2.68
CA ILE A 358 20.61 -18.10 2.86
C ILE A 358 19.80 -18.44 4.12
N PHE A 359 19.66 -17.48 5.03
CA PHE A 359 19.03 -17.66 6.34
C PHE A 359 18.22 -16.41 6.75
N LEU A 360 17.36 -16.56 7.76
CA LEU A 360 16.59 -15.45 8.34
C LEU A 360 17.27 -14.87 9.59
N GLU A 361 17.13 -13.58 9.81
CA GLU A 361 17.55 -12.90 11.03
C GLU A 361 16.65 -11.70 11.30
N ASN A 362 16.07 -11.63 12.49
CA ASN A 362 15.03 -10.65 12.84
C ASN A 362 13.95 -10.61 11.74
N ALA A 363 13.61 -9.41 11.26
CA ALA A 363 12.63 -9.22 10.20
C ALA A 363 13.18 -9.52 8.78
N TYR A 364 14.49 -9.66 8.58
CA TYR A 364 15.13 -9.76 7.27
C TYR A 364 15.74 -11.14 7.00
N TRP A 365 16.42 -11.27 5.87
CA TRP A 365 17.19 -12.44 5.46
C TRP A 365 18.59 -12.03 5.03
N VAL A 366 19.51 -12.99 4.99
CA VAL A 366 20.93 -12.74 4.70
C VAL A 366 21.49 -13.92 3.91
N LEU A 367 22.37 -13.64 2.95
CA LEU A 367 23.30 -14.61 2.40
C LEU A 367 24.60 -14.57 3.21
N ASN A 368 25.08 -15.72 3.66
CA ASN A 368 26.44 -15.91 4.13
C ASN A 368 27.23 -16.77 3.14
N ALA A 369 28.41 -16.32 2.76
CA ALA A 369 29.31 -17.00 1.83
C ALA A 369 30.74 -17.03 2.37
N ARG A 370 31.41 -18.17 2.22
CA ARG A 370 32.84 -18.34 2.51
C ARG A 370 33.46 -19.22 1.43
N GLY A 371 34.52 -18.73 0.81
CA GLY A 371 35.25 -19.49 -0.20
C GLY A 371 36.49 -20.19 0.35
N VAL A 372 37.24 -20.82 -0.56
CA VAL A 372 38.48 -21.56 -0.25
C VAL A 372 39.65 -20.66 0.19
N LYS A 373 39.57 -19.34 -0.05
CA LYS A 373 40.55 -18.36 0.42
C LYS A 373 40.15 -17.82 1.80
N SER A 374 40.68 -16.67 2.20
CA SER A 374 40.44 -16.09 3.53
C SER A 374 39.14 -15.29 3.63
N GLY A 375 38.44 -15.41 4.77
CA GLY A 375 37.31 -14.56 5.14
C GLY A 375 35.92 -15.18 4.90
N ALA A 376 34.88 -14.44 5.26
CA ALA A 376 33.48 -14.73 4.94
C ALA A 376 32.77 -13.40 4.67
N GLN A 377 31.75 -13.43 3.81
CA GLN A 377 30.93 -12.27 3.48
C GLN A 377 29.48 -12.53 3.90
N GLN A 378 28.84 -11.51 4.44
CA GLN A 378 27.40 -11.45 4.59
C GLN A 378 26.83 -10.36 3.70
N ILE A 379 25.74 -10.66 3.00
CA ILE A 379 24.98 -9.69 2.22
C ILE A 379 23.53 -9.77 2.69
N LYS A 380 23.07 -8.67 3.30
CA LYS A 380 21.72 -8.56 3.88
C LYS A 380 20.69 -8.27 2.79
N GLY A 381 19.57 -8.98 2.82
CA GLY A 381 18.35 -8.64 2.08
C GLY A 381 17.43 -7.69 2.87
N ALA A 382 16.25 -7.39 2.31
CA ALA A 382 15.28 -6.51 2.97
C ALA A 382 14.47 -7.22 4.08
N ASP A 383 13.81 -6.41 4.89
CA ASP A 383 12.78 -6.88 5.82
C ASP A 383 11.62 -7.51 5.05
N MET A 384 11.10 -8.62 5.57
CA MET A 384 9.96 -9.34 5.03
C MET A 384 8.83 -9.36 6.06
N PRO A 385 7.60 -8.96 5.71
CA PRO A 385 6.45 -9.10 6.60
C PRO A 385 6.16 -10.57 6.92
N ALA A 386 5.55 -10.82 8.08
CA ALA A 386 4.96 -12.12 8.39
C ALA A 386 3.59 -12.25 7.71
N GLY A 387 3.18 -13.47 7.39
CA GLY A 387 1.84 -13.76 6.85
C GLY A 387 1.69 -13.68 5.33
N THR A 388 2.64 -13.10 4.60
CA THR A 388 2.63 -13.04 3.12
C THR A 388 3.86 -13.72 2.52
N TRP A 389 3.74 -14.13 1.26
CA TRP A 389 4.86 -14.69 0.50
C TRP A 389 5.77 -13.56 0.01
N ASN A 390 7.07 -13.75 0.18
CA ASN A 390 8.11 -12.87 -0.33
C ASN A 390 8.99 -13.65 -1.28
N SER A 391 9.35 -13.04 -2.41
CA SER A 391 10.40 -13.56 -3.27
C SER A 391 11.74 -13.01 -2.85
N ILE A 392 12.73 -13.88 -2.69
CA ILE A 392 14.11 -13.46 -2.41
C ILE A 392 15.04 -14.05 -3.45
N ALA A 393 16.10 -13.31 -3.78
CA ALA A 393 17.07 -13.77 -4.75
C ALA A 393 18.48 -13.30 -4.45
N VAL A 394 19.43 -14.16 -4.84
CA VAL A 394 20.87 -13.90 -4.83
C VAL A 394 21.36 -13.97 -6.27
N VAL A 395 22.03 -12.92 -6.74
CA VAL A 395 22.62 -12.86 -8.09
C VAL A 395 24.13 -12.68 -7.95
N CYS A 396 24.90 -13.64 -8.46
CA CYS A 396 26.34 -13.57 -8.56
C CYS A 396 26.75 -13.24 -9.99
N TYR A 397 27.52 -12.17 -10.18
CA TYR A 397 27.88 -11.65 -11.49
C TYR A 397 29.29 -11.03 -11.53
N TYR A 398 29.83 -10.82 -12.73
CA TYR A 398 31.11 -10.15 -12.94
C TYR A 398 30.96 -8.72 -13.43
N LYS A 399 31.79 -7.84 -12.89
CA LYS A 399 31.92 -6.46 -13.37
C LYS A 399 33.34 -5.96 -13.19
N ALA A 400 33.95 -5.51 -14.29
CA ALA A 400 35.28 -4.91 -14.30
C ALA A 400 36.35 -5.76 -13.58
N GLY A 401 36.40 -7.07 -13.88
CA GLY A 401 37.39 -8.00 -13.31
C GLY A 401 37.16 -8.40 -11.85
N LYS A 402 36.02 -8.00 -11.26
CA LYS A 402 35.61 -8.36 -9.90
C LYS A 402 34.32 -9.16 -9.92
N ARG A 403 34.17 -10.02 -8.92
CA ARG A 403 32.99 -10.86 -8.70
C ARG A 403 32.15 -10.28 -7.57
N TYR A 404 30.87 -10.06 -7.83
CA TYR A 404 29.95 -9.47 -6.88
C TYR A 404 28.76 -10.39 -6.63
N ILE A 405 28.20 -10.28 -5.43
CA ILE A 405 26.88 -10.83 -5.13
C ILE A 405 25.92 -9.71 -4.74
N ARG A 406 24.74 -9.73 -5.34
CA ARG A 406 23.58 -8.88 -5.02
C ARG A 406 22.47 -9.67 -4.37
N THR A 407 21.68 -8.99 -3.57
CA THR A 407 20.46 -9.51 -2.95
C THR A 407 19.25 -8.70 -3.43
N PHE A 408 18.13 -9.39 -3.66
CA PHE A 408 16.86 -8.80 -4.06
C PHE A 408 15.72 -9.36 -3.24
N THR A 409 14.75 -8.51 -2.90
CA THR A 409 13.51 -8.90 -2.22
C THR A 409 12.33 -8.32 -3.00
N ASN A 410 11.39 -9.18 -3.39
CA ASN A 410 10.23 -8.85 -4.20
C ASN A 410 10.61 -8.07 -5.48
N GLY A 411 11.67 -8.53 -6.16
CA GLY A 411 12.19 -7.92 -7.39
C GLY A 411 12.98 -6.63 -7.20
N LYS A 412 13.12 -6.13 -5.96
CA LYS A 412 13.85 -4.89 -5.66
C LYS A 412 15.24 -5.17 -5.13
N PHE A 413 16.23 -4.47 -5.68
CA PHE A 413 17.61 -4.49 -5.20
C PHE A 413 17.71 -4.13 -3.71
N ASN A 414 18.59 -4.82 -2.97
CA ASN A 414 18.85 -4.54 -1.56
C ASN A 414 20.30 -4.11 -1.34
N ASN A 415 21.24 -5.06 -1.36
CA ASN A 415 22.66 -4.82 -1.12
C ASN A 415 23.53 -5.59 -2.09
N GLU A 416 24.78 -5.13 -2.23
CA GLU A 416 25.83 -5.73 -3.06
C GLU A 416 27.13 -5.86 -2.25
N ALA A 417 27.91 -6.93 -2.48
CA ALA A 417 29.26 -7.07 -1.95
C ALA A 417 30.23 -7.66 -2.97
N ASP A 418 31.48 -7.18 -2.96
CA ASP A 418 32.60 -7.76 -3.68
C ASP A 418 33.05 -9.05 -2.96
N ILE A 419 32.99 -10.17 -3.67
CA ILE A 419 33.38 -11.48 -3.15
C ILE A 419 34.66 -12.03 -3.80
N THR A 420 35.37 -11.22 -4.58
CA THR A 420 36.56 -11.65 -5.35
C THR A 420 37.62 -12.30 -4.45
N ALA A 421 37.80 -11.76 -3.24
CA ALA A 421 38.78 -12.26 -2.28
C ALA A 421 38.44 -13.65 -1.69
N LEU A 422 37.17 -14.07 -1.75
CA LEU A 422 36.75 -15.38 -1.23
C LEU A 422 37.24 -16.54 -2.10
N GLY A 423 37.46 -16.31 -3.40
CA GLY A 423 37.67 -17.38 -4.38
C GLY A 423 36.39 -18.20 -4.62
N VAL A 424 36.55 -19.46 -5.01
CA VAL A 424 35.42 -20.36 -5.29
C VAL A 424 34.72 -20.79 -3.99
N LEU A 425 33.41 -20.98 -4.06
CA LEU A 425 32.55 -21.39 -2.94
C LEU A 425 32.27 -22.90 -2.94
N ASP A 426 32.89 -23.64 -3.86
CA ASP A 426 32.60 -25.03 -4.14
C ASP A 426 32.95 -25.94 -2.96
N ASN A 427 32.15 -27.00 -2.79
CA ASN A 427 32.32 -27.98 -1.72
C ASN A 427 31.63 -29.31 -2.07
N ASN A 428 31.81 -30.32 -1.21
CA ASN A 428 31.28 -31.67 -1.42
C ASN A 428 30.02 -31.97 -0.59
N PHE A 429 29.38 -30.96 0.00
CA PHE A 429 28.15 -31.14 0.78
C PHE A 429 26.91 -31.04 -0.12
N PRO A 430 25.83 -31.76 0.21
CA PRO A 430 24.59 -31.68 -0.54
C PRO A 430 23.92 -30.31 -0.40
N LEU A 431 23.20 -29.89 -1.44
CA LEU A 431 22.26 -28.79 -1.34
C LEU A 431 21.15 -29.17 -0.35
N THR A 432 20.89 -28.29 0.61
CA THR A 432 19.93 -28.54 1.70
C THR A 432 18.94 -27.38 1.80
N LEU A 433 17.65 -27.69 1.77
CA LEU A 433 16.57 -26.78 2.17
C LEU A 433 16.24 -26.98 3.65
N GLY A 434 16.05 -25.88 4.38
CA GLY A 434 15.67 -25.91 5.80
C GLY A 434 16.84 -26.17 6.75
N LYS A 435 16.61 -27.03 7.75
CA LYS A 435 17.47 -27.20 8.94
C LYS A 435 18.92 -27.61 8.62
N PHE A 436 19.88 -26.93 9.25
CA PHE A 436 21.27 -27.37 9.42
C PHE A 436 21.51 -27.80 10.88
N PRO A 437 22.57 -28.56 11.20
CA PRO A 437 22.81 -29.04 12.57
C PRO A 437 22.79 -27.96 13.66
N SER A 438 23.45 -26.81 13.42
CA SER A 438 23.66 -25.79 14.46
C SER A 438 22.84 -24.50 14.30
N ASN A 439 21.87 -24.45 13.38
CA ASN A 439 21.11 -23.24 13.07
C ASN A 439 19.84 -23.08 13.93
N GLY A 440 19.15 -21.95 13.80
CA GLY A 440 17.82 -21.77 14.38
C GLY A 440 16.75 -22.68 13.77
N SER A 441 15.54 -22.69 14.34
CA SER A 441 14.39 -23.36 13.74
C SER A 441 13.50 -22.36 13.00
N MET A 442 12.97 -22.78 11.85
CA MET A 442 12.02 -21.98 11.08
C MET A 442 10.59 -22.23 11.59
N ASP A 443 9.71 -21.26 11.40
CA ASP A 443 8.26 -21.46 11.39
C ASP A 443 7.71 -20.71 10.17
N GLY A 444 7.59 -21.45 9.07
CA GLY A 444 7.20 -20.85 7.80
C GLY A 444 7.22 -21.85 6.65
N TYR A 445 7.23 -21.32 5.44
CA TYR A 445 7.15 -22.08 4.21
C TYR A 445 8.23 -21.63 3.24
N ILE A 446 8.76 -22.58 2.48
CA ILE A 446 9.69 -22.38 1.36
C ILE A 446 9.04 -23.05 0.15
N SER A 447 9.05 -22.39 -1.00
CA SER A 447 8.47 -22.91 -2.24
C SER A 447 9.12 -22.23 -3.44
N ASP A 448 8.91 -22.79 -4.64
CA ASP A 448 9.31 -22.20 -5.92
C ASP A 448 10.80 -21.81 -5.93
N VAL A 449 11.63 -22.79 -5.55
CA VAL A 449 13.08 -22.68 -5.45
C VAL A 449 13.70 -22.89 -6.82
N LYS A 450 14.52 -21.95 -7.27
CA LYS A 450 15.15 -21.95 -8.61
C LYS A 450 16.63 -21.68 -8.50
N ILE A 451 17.41 -22.40 -9.30
CA ILE A 451 18.85 -22.18 -9.44
C ILE A 451 19.20 -22.10 -10.92
N TRP A 452 19.84 -21.00 -11.30
CA TRP A 452 20.18 -20.64 -12.68
C TRP A 452 21.70 -20.51 -12.84
N LYS A 453 22.27 -20.96 -13.97
CA LYS A 453 23.66 -20.65 -14.38
C LYS A 453 23.75 -19.35 -15.17
N ALA A 454 23.07 -18.31 -14.70
CA ALA A 454 23.11 -16.99 -15.30
C ALA A 454 22.91 -15.91 -14.23
N ALA A 455 23.53 -14.75 -14.43
CA ALA A 455 23.22 -13.55 -13.66
C ALA A 455 22.03 -12.82 -14.28
N PHE A 456 20.99 -12.55 -13.49
CA PHE A 456 19.85 -11.76 -13.93
C PHE A 456 20.17 -10.27 -13.82
N SER A 457 19.69 -9.48 -14.78
CA SER A 457 19.70 -8.02 -14.66
C SER A 457 18.64 -7.53 -13.68
N ASP A 458 18.82 -6.32 -13.13
CA ASP A 458 17.86 -5.69 -12.21
C ASP A 458 16.45 -5.58 -12.83
N GLU A 459 16.36 -5.33 -14.15
CA GLU A 459 15.10 -5.30 -14.89
C GLU A 459 14.39 -6.66 -14.86
N LYS A 460 15.14 -7.75 -15.11
CA LYS A 460 14.58 -9.11 -15.16
C LYS A 460 14.24 -9.60 -13.77
N MET A 461 15.03 -9.22 -12.76
CA MET A 461 14.66 -9.39 -11.36
C MET A 461 13.32 -8.71 -11.04
N ALA A 462 13.14 -7.45 -11.41
CA ALA A 462 11.89 -6.72 -11.17
C ALA A 462 10.70 -7.33 -11.92
N GLN A 463 10.93 -7.87 -13.11
CA GLN A 463 9.88 -8.43 -13.97
C GLN A 463 9.36 -9.79 -13.48
N PHE A 464 10.24 -10.74 -13.17
CA PHE A 464 9.87 -12.15 -12.96
C PHE A 464 9.85 -12.59 -11.49
N SER A 465 10.42 -11.78 -10.58
CA SER A 465 10.52 -12.16 -9.16
C SER A 465 9.18 -12.44 -8.48
N CYS A 466 8.05 -12.01 -9.02
CA CYS A 466 6.74 -12.19 -8.37
C CYS A 466 5.84 -13.16 -9.12
N ASP A 467 6.38 -13.91 -10.09
CA ASP A 467 5.69 -15.01 -10.73
C ASP A 467 5.61 -16.22 -9.80
N THR A 468 4.56 -17.00 -9.99
CA THR A 468 4.22 -18.20 -9.20
C THR A 468 4.66 -19.51 -9.88
N TYR A 469 5.25 -19.41 -11.07
CA TYR A 469 5.80 -20.50 -11.86
C TYR A 469 6.92 -19.97 -12.75
N VAL A 470 7.65 -20.86 -13.42
CA VAL A 470 8.62 -20.50 -14.46
C VAL A 470 7.97 -20.65 -15.83
N ASP A 471 7.83 -19.54 -16.56
CA ASP A 471 7.40 -19.57 -17.96
C ASP A 471 8.52 -20.13 -18.85
N PRO A 472 8.27 -21.15 -19.71
CA PRO A 472 9.21 -21.59 -20.74
C PRO A 472 9.71 -20.48 -21.68
N GLY A 473 8.97 -19.38 -21.82
CA GLY A 473 9.37 -18.17 -22.53
C GLY A 473 10.31 -17.24 -21.75
N HIS A 474 10.72 -17.61 -20.52
CA HIS A 474 11.64 -16.81 -19.72
C HIS A 474 12.99 -16.63 -20.45
N PRO A 475 13.57 -15.42 -20.52
CA PRO A 475 14.76 -15.15 -21.32
C PRO A 475 16.02 -15.90 -20.86
N TYR A 476 16.01 -16.41 -19.62
CA TYR A 476 17.07 -17.26 -19.07
C TYR A 476 16.65 -18.73 -18.91
N TYR A 477 15.53 -19.17 -19.49
CA TYR A 477 14.97 -20.52 -19.30
C TYR A 477 16.00 -21.64 -19.53
N ASP A 478 16.82 -21.52 -20.58
CA ASP A 478 17.86 -22.49 -20.93
C ASP A 478 18.98 -22.62 -19.87
N TYR A 479 19.10 -21.66 -18.95
CA TYR A 479 20.09 -21.67 -17.87
C TYR A 479 19.53 -22.24 -16.55
N LEU A 480 18.26 -22.69 -16.53
CA LEU A 480 17.61 -23.27 -15.35
C LEU A 480 18.18 -24.65 -15.02
N ILE A 481 18.95 -24.75 -13.93
CA ILE A 481 19.52 -26.02 -13.47
C ILE A 481 18.44 -26.87 -12.80
N SER A 482 17.86 -26.31 -11.73
CA SER A 482 16.88 -26.97 -10.89
C SER A 482 15.76 -25.99 -10.59
N TYR A 483 14.56 -26.54 -10.58
CA TYR A 483 13.33 -25.85 -10.24
C TYR A 483 12.47 -26.79 -9.40
N TRP A 484 12.28 -26.43 -8.13
CA TRP A 484 11.38 -27.14 -7.22
C TRP A 484 10.16 -26.25 -6.95
N PRO A 485 9.00 -26.49 -7.61
CA PRO A 485 7.77 -25.76 -7.30
C PRO A 485 7.32 -25.97 -5.85
N MET A 486 7.48 -27.19 -5.33
CA MET A 486 7.07 -27.60 -3.97
C MET A 486 5.54 -27.51 -3.74
N LEU A 487 4.76 -27.88 -4.75
CA LEU A 487 3.29 -27.89 -4.73
C LEU A 487 2.70 -29.31 -4.64
N ASP A 488 3.53 -30.32 -4.35
CA ASP A 488 3.15 -31.74 -4.39
C ASP A 488 2.01 -32.10 -3.42
N GLY A 489 1.88 -31.36 -2.31
CA GLY A 489 0.74 -31.41 -1.39
C GLY A 489 0.69 -32.62 -0.45
N ALA A 490 1.58 -33.61 -0.62
CA ALA A 490 1.71 -34.78 0.24
C ALA A 490 3.07 -35.46 0.10
N GLY A 491 3.38 -36.35 1.05
CA GLY A 491 4.57 -37.20 1.01
C GLY A 491 5.88 -36.46 1.33
N ASN A 492 6.99 -37.14 1.06
CA ASN A 492 8.34 -36.74 1.47
C ASN A 492 9.28 -36.49 0.27
N SER A 493 8.74 -36.35 -0.94
CA SER A 493 9.54 -36.12 -2.15
C SER A 493 9.15 -34.78 -2.75
N ILE A 494 10.14 -33.96 -3.08
CA ILE A 494 9.99 -32.68 -3.76
C ILE A 494 10.63 -32.83 -5.14
N LYS A 495 9.81 -32.70 -6.19
CA LYS A 495 10.26 -32.93 -7.56
C LYS A 495 11.04 -31.75 -8.12
N ASP A 496 12.15 -32.06 -8.79
CA ASP A 496 12.92 -31.11 -9.59
C ASP A 496 12.43 -31.13 -11.05
N GLU A 497 11.83 -30.04 -11.49
CA GLU A 497 11.35 -29.84 -12.85
C GLU A 497 12.44 -29.28 -13.78
N GLY A 498 13.58 -28.85 -13.23
CA GLY A 498 14.74 -28.38 -14.00
C GLY A 498 15.48 -29.50 -14.73
N ILE A 499 16.56 -29.14 -15.42
CA ILE A 499 17.38 -30.09 -16.20
C ILE A 499 18.13 -31.10 -15.32
N ALA A 500 18.44 -30.75 -14.07
CA ALA A 500 19.21 -31.60 -13.16
C ALA A 500 18.41 -32.81 -12.67
N LYS A 501 17.08 -32.71 -12.63
CA LYS A 501 16.17 -33.75 -12.11
C LYS A 501 16.57 -34.25 -10.72
N ASN A 502 17.13 -33.37 -9.89
CA ASN A 502 17.60 -33.69 -8.55
C ASN A 502 16.46 -33.57 -7.53
N ASN A 503 15.56 -34.56 -7.52
CA ASN A 503 14.45 -34.60 -6.56
C ASN A 503 14.98 -34.63 -5.12
N LEU A 504 14.43 -33.79 -4.24
CA LEU A 504 14.84 -33.73 -2.84
C LEU A 504 13.96 -34.65 -1.98
N THR A 505 14.55 -35.25 -0.96
CA THR A 505 13.82 -36.04 0.04
C THR A 505 13.68 -35.23 1.33
N VAL A 506 12.44 -35.08 1.80
CA VAL A 506 12.09 -34.44 3.08
C VAL A 506 12.33 -35.41 4.22
N GLN A 507 13.07 -34.98 5.24
CA GLN A 507 13.52 -35.84 6.33
C GLN A 507 13.79 -35.07 7.64
N ASP A 508 14.09 -35.83 8.70
CA ASP A 508 14.58 -35.38 10.01
C ASP A 508 13.63 -34.46 10.82
N GLY A 509 12.37 -34.36 10.42
CA GLY A 509 11.33 -33.62 11.13
C GLY A 509 9.92 -34.08 10.77
N THR A 510 8.91 -33.44 11.37
CA THR A 510 7.50 -33.72 11.08
C THR A 510 7.08 -33.07 9.77
N VAL A 511 6.60 -33.88 8.83
CA VAL A 511 6.09 -33.42 7.54
C VAL A 511 4.68 -32.88 7.71
N THR A 512 4.46 -31.62 7.40
CA THR A 512 3.15 -30.97 7.47
C THR A 512 2.93 -30.12 6.24
N TRP A 513 1.82 -30.34 5.56
CA TRP A 513 1.41 -29.59 4.38
C TRP A 513 0.24 -28.67 4.73
N GLY A 514 0.33 -27.40 4.35
CA GLY A 514 -0.70 -26.39 4.60
C GLY A 514 -1.28 -25.85 3.31
N LYS A 515 -2.61 -25.80 3.19
CA LYS A 515 -3.28 -25.12 2.08
C LYS A 515 -3.29 -23.61 2.33
N LEU A 516 -2.67 -22.85 1.44
CA LEU A 516 -2.53 -21.39 1.53
C LEU A 516 -2.99 -20.74 0.23
N SER A 517 -3.38 -19.46 0.31
CA SER A 517 -3.69 -18.60 -0.84
C SER A 517 -3.24 -17.15 -0.63
N ASP A 518 -2.23 -16.98 0.24
CA ASP A 518 -1.70 -15.68 0.63
C ASP A 518 -1.08 -14.94 -0.56
N LEU A 519 -0.99 -13.62 -0.43
CA LEU A 519 -0.41 -12.76 -1.45
C LEU A 519 1.11 -12.94 -1.56
N LEU A 520 1.61 -12.90 -2.78
CA LEU A 520 3.02 -12.88 -3.12
C LEU A 520 3.47 -11.45 -3.47
N CYS A 521 4.63 -11.06 -2.94
CA CYS A 521 5.23 -9.73 -3.12
C CYS A 521 4.33 -8.57 -2.66
N SER A 522 3.49 -8.80 -1.65
CA SER A 522 2.58 -7.77 -1.15
C SER A 522 3.33 -6.60 -0.52
N PRO A 523 2.94 -5.34 -0.81
CA PRO A 523 3.51 -4.18 -0.12
C PRO A 523 3.26 -4.24 1.40
N PRO A 524 4.12 -3.62 2.23
CA PRO A 524 3.85 -3.48 3.66
C PRO A 524 2.51 -2.78 3.94
N ALA A 525 1.81 -3.22 4.98
CA ALA A 525 0.47 -2.73 5.33
C ALA A 525 0.38 -1.20 5.52
N THR A 526 1.43 -0.55 6.02
CA THR A 526 1.48 0.90 6.21
C THR A 526 1.48 1.68 4.90
N ASN A 527 2.07 1.14 3.83
CA ASN A 527 2.04 1.76 2.51
C ASN A 527 0.67 1.63 1.84
N LEU A 528 -0.07 0.57 2.17
CA LEU A 528 -1.37 0.28 1.59
C LEU A 528 -2.46 1.24 2.07
N ALA A 529 -2.45 1.60 3.35
CA ALA A 529 -3.40 2.58 3.90
C ALA A 529 -3.24 3.97 3.27
N LEU A 530 -2.06 4.28 2.73
CA LEU A 530 -1.82 5.53 2.01
C LEU A 530 -2.36 5.52 0.57
N LEU A 531 -3.03 4.48 0.10
CA LEU A 531 -3.56 4.43 -1.27
C LEU A 531 -5.07 4.65 -1.35
N VAL A 532 -5.74 4.71 -0.20
CA VAL A 532 -7.17 4.96 -0.06
C VAL A 532 -7.41 6.12 0.90
N PRO A 533 -8.53 6.87 0.75
CA PRO A 533 -8.92 7.86 1.73
C PRO A 533 -9.08 7.24 3.13
N GLY A 534 -8.43 7.86 4.12
CA GLY A 534 -8.57 7.52 5.53
C GLY A 534 -9.26 8.63 6.32
N ALA A 535 -9.65 8.31 7.56
CA ALA A 535 -10.27 9.27 8.49
C ALA A 535 -9.45 10.58 8.64
N ILE A 536 -8.13 10.46 8.68
CA ILE A 536 -7.18 11.57 8.84
C ILE A 536 -7.18 12.55 7.64
N ASP A 537 -7.62 12.13 6.45
CA ASP A 537 -7.64 12.99 5.25
C ASP A 537 -8.76 14.03 5.29
N ILE A 538 -9.83 13.77 6.05
CA ILE A 538 -11.07 14.57 6.02
C ILE A 538 -10.82 16.03 6.45
N PRO A 539 -10.10 16.33 7.54
CA PRO A 539 -9.81 17.72 7.90
C PRO A 539 -9.00 18.45 6.84
N ALA A 540 -8.01 17.78 6.22
CA ALA A 540 -7.22 18.37 5.14
C ALA A 540 -8.10 18.73 3.93
N GLN A 541 -9.04 17.85 3.56
CA GLN A 541 -10.02 18.12 2.51
C GLN A 541 -10.92 19.32 2.86
N ILE A 542 -11.42 19.39 4.10
CA ILE A 542 -12.30 20.47 4.57
C ILE A 542 -11.57 21.81 4.59
N TYR A 543 -10.33 21.89 5.11
CA TYR A 543 -9.56 23.14 5.08
C TYR A 543 -9.35 23.62 3.65
N SER A 544 -8.95 22.71 2.75
CA SER A 544 -8.75 23.05 1.34
C SER A 544 -10.03 23.57 0.70
N TRP A 545 -11.18 22.98 1.01
CA TRP A 545 -12.48 23.40 0.47
C TRP A 545 -12.91 24.78 0.99
N LEU A 546 -12.74 25.02 2.28
CA LEU A 546 -13.02 26.30 2.93
C LEU A 546 -11.98 27.39 2.59
N ARG A 547 -10.96 27.05 1.78
CA ARG A 547 -9.85 27.94 1.40
C ARG A 547 -9.03 28.40 2.61
N ILE A 548 -8.94 27.55 3.63
CA ILE A 548 -8.10 27.76 4.80
C ILE A 548 -6.69 27.25 4.46
N PRO A 549 -5.66 28.12 4.45
CA PRO A 549 -4.31 27.72 4.12
C PRO A 549 -3.74 26.82 5.21
N ARG A 550 -3.44 25.57 4.85
CA ARG A 550 -2.82 24.61 5.76
C ARG A 550 -1.43 25.09 6.15
N GLN A 551 -1.13 25.08 7.44
CA GLN A 551 0.18 25.42 7.98
C GLN A 551 1.02 24.15 8.15
N GLU A 552 2.32 24.20 7.82
CA GLU A 552 3.23 23.07 8.06
C GLU A 552 3.32 22.71 9.55
N SER A 553 3.24 23.73 10.42
CA SER A 553 3.24 23.57 11.88
C SER A 553 2.08 22.74 12.41
N TRP A 554 1.00 22.55 11.64
CA TRP A 554 -0.12 21.70 12.05
C TRP A 554 0.20 20.21 11.98
N LEU A 555 1.30 19.84 11.28
CA LEU A 555 1.81 18.48 11.17
C LEU A 555 0.73 17.44 10.81
N LEU A 556 -0.21 17.82 9.95
CA LEU A 556 -1.30 16.96 9.47
C LEU A 556 -0.74 15.71 8.81
N ASP A 557 -1.33 14.55 9.12
CA ASP A 557 -1.02 13.29 8.43
C ASP A 557 -1.88 13.12 7.17
N GLY A 558 -3.05 13.77 7.15
CA GLY A 558 -4.01 13.70 6.05
C GLY A 558 -3.61 14.51 4.82
N ARG A 559 -4.03 14.03 3.64
CA ARG A 559 -3.85 14.69 2.35
C ARG A 559 -5.18 15.14 1.73
N VAL A 560 -5.08 15.95 0.69
CA VAL A 560 -6.23 16.34 -0.16
C VAL A 560 -6.32 15.38 -1.34
N TRP A 561 -7.54 14.90 -1.62
CA TRP A 561 -7.86 14.12 -2.80
C TRP A 561 -8.50 15.03 -3.86
N GLN A 562 -8.01 14.94 -5.09
CA GLN A 562 -8.50 15.69 -6.24
C GLN A 562 -9.31 14.76 -7.15
N ASP A 563 -10.34 15.29 -7.78
CA ASP A 563 -11.02 14.64 -8.90
C ASP A 563 -10.08 14.60 -10.12
N GLN A 564 -10.40 13.75 -11.10
CA GLN A 564 -9.62 13.58 -12.33
C GLN A 564 -10.26 14.31 -13.50
#